data_AF-A0A6I5CEG2-F1
#
_entry.id   AF-A0A6I5CEG2-F1
#
_cell.length_a   1.000
_cell.length_b   1.000
_cell.length_c   1.000
_cell.angle_alpha   90.00
_cell.angle_beta   90.00
_cell.angle_gamma   90.00
#
_symmetry.space_group_name_H-M   'P 1'
#
loop_
_entity.id
_entity.type
_entity.pdbx_description
1 polymer ?
#
loop_
_entity_poly.entity_id
_entity_poly.type
_entity_poly.pdbx_seq_one_letter_code
_entity_poly.pdbx_strand_id
1 'polypeptide(L)' 'MAENRASAYTEGVPCWADAQLPDTAAGRRFYGELFGWTFEEKEAYGGSVVALLEGEPVAALTPKSDGR' A
#
# COMPACT_ATOMS: atom_id res chain seq x y z
N MET A 1 17.59 13.66 -7.43
CA MET A 1 16.70 13.36 -8.57
C MET A 1 15.97 12.07 -8.21
N ALA A 2 14.69 12.13 -7.83
CA ALA A 2 13.92 10.93 -7.57
C ALA A 2 13.60 10.28 -8.92
N GLU A 3 14.08 9.07 -9.14
CA GLU A 3 13.86 8.35 -10.39
C GLU A 3 12.37 8.02 -10.51
N ASN A 4 11.66 8.74 -11.38
CA ASN A 4 10.26 8.48 -11.68
C ASN A 4 10.18 7.19 -12.51
N ARG A 5 10.12 6.02 -11.85
CA ARG A 5 9.90 4.70 -12.48
C ARG A 5 8.45 4.49 -12.95
N ALA A 6 7.82 5.53 -13.48
CA ALA A 6 6.62 5.36 -14.27
C ALA A 6 7.00 4.73 -15.63
N SER A 7 7.15 3.39 -15.67
CA SER A 7 6.85 2.49 -16.80
C SER A 7 7.60 1.15 -16.65
N ALA A 8 7.20 0.31 -15.69
CA ALA A 8 7.47 -1.13 -15.73
C ALA A 8 6.25 -1.94 -16.22
N TYR A 9 5.10 -1.29 -16.35
CA TYR A 9 3.83 -1.91 -16.68
C TYR A 9 3.39 -1.43 -18.07
N THR A 10 3.25 -2.37 -19.00
CA THR A 10 2.60 -2.10 -20.28
C THR A 10 1.16 -1.64 -20.04
N GLU A 11 0.63 -0.84 -20.96
CA GLU A 11 -0.77 -0.42 -20.92
C GLU A 11 -1.72 -1.62 -20.69
N GLY A 12 -2.66 -1.45 -19.77
CA GLY A 12 -3.63 -2.47 -19.38
C GLY A 12 -3.12 -3.49 -18.37
N VAL A 13 -1.83 -3.50 -18.02
CA VAL A 13 -1.31 -4.38 -16.96
C VAL A 13 -1.66 -3.78 -15.60
N PRO A 14 -2.28 -4.55 -14.68
CA PRO A 14 -2.49 -4.11 -13.30
C PRO A 14 -1.16 -3.73 -12.65
N CYS A 15 -1.05 -2.49 -12.19
CA CYS A 15 0.19 -1.92 -11.67
C CYS A 15 0.12 -1.53 -10.18
N TRP A 16 -1.06 -1.54 -9.58
CA TRP A 16 -1.28 -1.10 -8.21
C TRP A 16 -2.48 -1.82 -7.57
N ALA A 17 -2.42 -1.98 -6.25
CA ALA A 17 -3.51 -2.53 -5.45
C ALA A 17 -3.74 -1.69 -4.19
N ASP A 18 -5.02 -1.45 -3.88
CA ASP A 18 -5.47 -0.79 -2.66
C ASP A 18 -6.33 -1.74 -1.82
N ALA A 19 -5.98 -1.90 -0.55
CA ALA A 19 -6.70 -2.75 0.40
C ALA A 19 -7.38 -1.87 1.46
N GLN A 20 -8.71 -1.85 1.43
CA GLN A 20 -9.53 -1.20 2.45
C GLN A 20 -9.79 -2.16 3.61
N LEU A 21 -9.32 -1.80 4.81
CA LEU A 21 -9.37 -2.67 5.98
C LEU A 21 -10.11 -2.01 7.15
N PRO A 22 -10.91 -2.78 7.91
CA PRO A 22 -11.52 -2.28 9.14
C PRO A 22 -10.48 -1.99 10.23
N ASP A 23 -9.35 -2.70 10.22
CA ASP A 23 -8.21 -2.47 11.10
C ASP A 23 -6.92 -2.53 10.26
N THR A 24 -6.35 -1.36 9.98
CA THR A 24 -5.11 -1.25 9.20
C THR A 24 -3.89 -1.74 9.97
N ALA A 25 -3.89 -1.68 11.30
CA ALA A 25 -2.78 -2.18 12.11
C ALA A 25 -2.72 -3.71 12.10
N ALA A 26 -3.87 -4.39 12.21
CA ALA A 26 -3.96 -5.84 12.01
C ALA A 26 -3.56 -6.24 10.59
N GLY A 27 -4.00 -5.46 9.59
CA GLY A 27 -3.60 -5.64 8.19
C GLY A 27 -2.10 -5.57 7.95
N ARG A 28 -1.43 -4.57 8.54
CA ARG A 28 0.03 -4.41 8.46
C ARG A 28 0.77 -5.64 9.00
N ARG A 29 0.33 -6.18 10.14
CA ARG A 29 0.94 -7.38 10.72
C ARG A 29 0.76 -8.58 9.79
N PHE A 30 -0.48 -8.82 9.36
CA PHE A 30 -0.80 -9.94 8.49
C PHE A 30 -0.05 -9.91 7.16
N TYR A 31 -0.13 -8.79 6.43
CA TYR A 31 0.52 -8.67 5.12
C TYR A 31 2.03 -8.49 5.22
N GLY A 32 2.52 -7.91 6.32
CA GLY A 32 3.95 -7.85 6.62
C GLY A 32 4.55 -9.25 6.76
N GLU A 33 3.89 -10.12 7.53
CA GLU A 33 4.34 -11.51 7.70
C GLU A 33 4.15 -12.35 6.43
N LEU A 34 3.02 -12.18 5.73
CA LEU A 34 2.69 -12.98 4.55
C LEU A 34 3.58 -12.66 3.34
N PHE A 35 3.85 -11.37 3.09
CA PHE A 35 4.55 -10.92 1.88
C PHE A 35 5.93 -10.31 2.16
N GLY A 36 6.36 -10.24 3.42
CA GLY A 36 7.62 -9.59 3.80
C GLY A 36 7.56 -8.06 3.64
N TRP A 37 6.37 -7.47 3.69
CA TRP A 37 6.20 -6.04 3.48
C TRP A 37 6.64 -5.22 4.70
N THR A 38 7.24 -4.06 4.40
CA THR A 38 7.43 -2.98 5.36
C THR A 38 6.43 -1.85 5.07
N PHE A 39 6.30 -0.88 5.98
CA PHE A 39 5.20 0.06 5.93
C PHE A 39 5.65 1.48 6.23
N GLU A 40 5.23 2.42 5.39
CA GLU A 40 5.42 3.86 5.58
C GLU A 40 4.07 4.56 5.78
N GLU A 41 3.98 5.31 6.87
CA GLU A 41 2.79 6.11 7.16
C GLU A 41 2.78 7.36 6.29
N LYS A 42 1.69 7.55 5.54
CA LYS A 42 1.46 8.80 4.80
C LYS A 42 0.41 9.61 5.53
N GLU A 43 0.88 10.53 6.38
CA GLU A 43 0.08 11.52 7.10
C GLU A 43 -0.94 12.27 6.21
N ALA A 44 -0.67 12.37 4.90
CA ALA A 44 -1.48 13.14 3.96
C ALA A 44 -2.85 12.53 3.59
N TYR A 45 -3.11 11.24 3.88
CA TYR A 45 -4.32 10.54 3.39
C TYR A 45 -5.10 9.81 4.49
N GLY A 46 -5.38 10.49 5.61
CA GLY A 46 -6.40 10.04 6.57
C GLY A 46 -6.13 8.67 7.21
N GLY A 47 -4.88 8.37 7.53
CA GLY A 47 -4.49 7.09 8.14
C GLY A 47 -4.15 5.97 7.15
N SER A 48 -4.01 6.32 5.86
CA SER A 48 -3.51 5.39 4.84
C SER A 48 -2.01 5.13 4.98
N VAL A 49 -1.60 3.89 4.73
CA VAL A 49 -0.23 3.41 4.85
C VAL A 49 0.21 2.81 3.52
N VAL A 50 1.43 3.12 3.09
CA VAL A 50 2.02 2.50 1.90
C VAL A 50 2.80 1.25 2.31
N ALA A 51 2.52 0.14 1.65
CA ALA A 51 3.28 -1.09 1.79
C ALA A 51 4.48 -1.06 0.83
N LEU A 52 5.63 -1.46 1.34
CA LEU A 52 6.87 -1.57 0.59
C LEU A 52 7.34 -3.02 0.55
N LEU A 53 7.93 -3.44 -0.56
CA LEU A 53 8.72 -4.66 -0.67
C LEU A 53 10.13 -4.27 -1.05
N GLU A 54 11.12 -4.60 -0.21
CA GLU A 54 12.52 -4.20 -0.41
C GLU A 54 12.72 -2.67 -0.60
N GLY A 55 11.85 -1.87 0.01
CA GLY A 55 11.88 -0.40 -0.09
C GLY A 55 11.09 0.17 -1.28
N GLU A 56 10.54 -0.68 -2.15
CA GLU A 56 9.74 -0.26 -3.30
C GLU A 56 8.24 -0.28 -2.97
N PRO A 57 7.46 0.76 -3.33
CA PRO A 57 6.03 0.80 -3.07
C PRO A 57 5.26 -0.22 -3.91
N VAL A 58 4.43 -1.04 -3.26
CA VAL A 58 3.69 -2.14 -3.90
C VAL A 58 2.18 -2.11 -3.67
N ALA A 59 1.71 -1.51 -2.58
CA ALA A 59 0.28 -1.41 -2.27
C ALA A 59 -0.03 -0.25 -1.32
N ALA A 60 -1.31 0.11 -1.20
CA ALA A 60 -1.79 0.93 -0.10
C ALA A 60 -2.76 0.15 0.79
N LEU A 61 -2.66 0.38 2.10
CA LEU A 61 -3.61 -0.07 3.11
C LEU A 61 -4.35 1.16 3.62
N THR A 62 -5.66 1.19 3.42
CA THR A 62 -6.49 2.33 3.79
C THR A 62 -7.54 1.89 4.81
N PRO A 63 -7.85 2.72 5.82
CA PRO A 63 -9.00 2.45 6.67
C PRO A 63 -10.26 2.38 5.81
N LYS A 64 -11.04 1.33 5.99
CA LYS A 64 -12.34 1.21 5.34
C LYS A 64 -13.24 2.31 5.90
N SER A 65 -13.69 3.22 5.04
CA SER A 65 -14.79 4.11 5.39
C SER A 65 -16.04 3.27 5.60
N ASP A 66 -16.50 3.21 6.83
CA ASP A 66 -17.82 2.70 7.18
C ASP A 66 -18.87 3.47 6.36
N GLY A 67 -19.58 2.78 5.49
CA GLY A 67 -20.67 3.33 4.67
C GLY A 67 -22.05 3.10 5.28
N ARG A 68 -22.18 3.10 6.60
CA ARG A 68 -23.46 3.17 7.31
C ARG A 68 -23.88 4.60 7.57
#